data_AF-Q3LVP3-F1
#
_entry.id   AF-Q3LVP3-F1
#
_cell.length_a   1.000
_cell.length_b   1.000
_cell.length_c   1.000
_cell.angle_alpha   90.00
_cell.angle_beta   90.00
_cell.angle_gamma   90.00
#
_symmetry.space_group_name_H-M   'P 1'
#
loop_
_entity.id
_entity.type
_entity.pdbx_description
1 polymer ?
#
loop_
_entity_poly.entity_id
_entity_poly.type
_entity_poly.pdbx_seq_one_letter_code
_entity_poly.pdbx_strand_id
1 'polypeptide(L)' 'NVKAEYGRFETNVEGVFAAGDCRRGQSLVVWAISEGRQAAAQVDKYLMKEEVEDRRLQQEEEGNKTREQAIRTTRT' A
#
# COMPACT_ATOMS: atom_id res chain seq x y z
N ASN A 1 -16.07 -17.75 -1.98
CA ASN A 1 -15.27 -17.46 -0.78
C ASN A 1 -13.90 -17.00 -1.26
N VAL A 2 -13.53 -15.74 -1.02
CA VAL A 2 -12.29 -15.15 -1.54
C VAL A 2 -11.12 -15.66 -0.69
N LYS A 3 -10.08 -16.19 -1.33
CA LYS A 3 -8.89 -16.68 -0.62
C LYS A 3 -8.03 -15.48 -0.22
N ALA A 4 -8.19 -15.01 1.01
CA ALA A 4 -7.25 -14.11 1.66
C ALA A 4 -6.49 -14.90 2.74
N GLU A 5 -5.16 -14.76 2.80
CA GLU A 5 -4.33 -15.44 3.81
C GLU A 5 -4.66 -14.96 5.23
N TYR A 6 -4.59 -15.86 6.21
CA TYR A 6 -4.85 -15.51 7.60
C TYR A 6 -3.79 -14.48 8.08
N GLY A 7 -4.23 -13.29 8.50
CA GLY A 7 -3.36 -12.18 8.90
C GLY A 7 -3.07 -11.15 7.78
N ARG A 8 -3.43 -11.45 6.54
CA ARG A 8 -3.42 -10.51 5.41
C ARG A 8 -4.84 -10.39 4.86
N PHE A 9 -5.51 -9.30 5.21
CA PHE A 9 -6.86 -8.98 4.70
C PHE A 9 -6.87 -8.63 3.20
N GLU A 10 -5.72 -8.74 2.55
CA GLU A 10 -5.52 -8.51 1.12
C GLU A 10 -5.96 -9.75 0.33
N THR A 11 -6.63 -9.51 -0.78
CA THR A 11 -7.07 -10.55 -1.70
C THR A 11 -5.96 -10.90 -2.69
N ASN A 12 -6.28 -11.72 -3.69
CA ASN A 12 -5.37 -12.00 -4.80
C ASN A 12 -5.21 -10.82 -5.78
N VAL A 13 -5.94 -9.72 -5.58
CA VAL A 13 -5.85 -8.49 -6.35
C VAL A 13 -5.21 -7.43 -5.46
N GLU A 14 -4.12 -6.85 -5.94
CA GLU A 14 -3.39 -5.78 -5.26
C GLU A 14 -4.32 -4.58 -4.98
N GLY A 15 -4.23 -4.02 -3.77
CA GLY A 15 -5.10 -2.92 -3.34
C GLY A 15 -6.54 -3.32 -3.01
N VAL A 16 -6.93 -4.58 -3.16
CA VAL A 16 -8.27 -5.07 -2.80
C VAL A 16 -8.23 -5.87 -1.52
N PHE A 17 -9.02 -5.45 -0.53
CA PHE A 17 -9.08 -6.04 0.80
C PHE A 17 -10.47 -6.58 1.13
N ALA A 18 -10.55 -7.68 1.89
CA ALA A 18 -11.80 -8.33 2.29
C ALA A 18 -11.80 -8.67 3.79
N ALA A 19 -12.93 -8.45 4.46
CA ALA A 19 -13.14 -8.72 5.89
C ALA A 19 -14.55 -9.24 6.17
N GLY A 20 -14.76 -9.85 7.34
CA GLY A 20 -16.07 -10.31 7.78
C GLY A 20 -16.58 -11.51 6.99
N ASP A 21 -17.89 -11.58 6.78
CA ASP A 21 -18.55 -12.75 6.17
C ASP A 21 -18.06 -13.04 4.74
N CYS A 22 -17.63 -12.01 4.00
CA CYS A 22 -17.06 -12.14 2.65
C CYS A 22 -15.75 -12.96 2.62
N ARG A 23 -15.03 -13.00 3.75
CA ARG A 23 -13.76 -13.71 3.92
C ARG A 23 -13.91 -15.01 4.69
N ARG A 24 -14.73 -15.00 5.75
CA ARG A 24 -14.82 -16.09 6.74
C ARG A 24 -16.03 -17.02 6.54
N GLY A 25 -17.03 -16.63 5.74
CA GLY A 25 -18.35 -17.26 5.74
C GLY A 25 -19.22 -16.77 6.90
N GLN A 26 -20.39 -17.37 7.15
CA GLN A 26 -21.32 -16.93 8.20
C GLN A 26 -20.60 -16.72 9.54
N SER A 27 -20.63 -15.48 10.05
CA SER A 27 -19.96 -15.09 11.28
C SER A 27 -20.83 -14.22 12.18
N LEU A 28 -20.38 -14.04 13.42
CA LEU A 28 -21.04 -13.12 14.36
C LEU A 28 -20.61 -11.69 14.05
N VAL A 29 -21.52 -10.72 14.25
CA VAL A 29 -21.27 -9.30 13.97
C VAL A 29 -20.02 -8.75 14.68
N VAL A 30 -19.71 -9.27 15.87
CA VAL A 30 -18.53 -8.88 16.64
C VAL A 30 -17.21 -9.23 15.93
N TRP A 31 -17.18 -10.34 15.20
CA TRP A 31 -16.02 -10.73 14.40
C TRP A 31 -15.87 -9.84 13.17
N ALA A 32 -16.99 -9.50 12.52
CA ALA A 32 -16.98 -8.57 11.39
C ALA A 32 -16.42 -7.19 11.79
N ILE A 33 -16.78 -6.69 12.98
CA ILE A 33 -16.26 -5.41 13.50
C ILE A 33 -14.75 -5.49 13.77
N SER A 34 -14.30 -6.56 14.43
CA SER A 34 -12.88 -6.77 14.73
C SER A 34 -12.03 -6.90 13.47
N GLU A 35 -12.53 -7.64 12.47
CA GLU A 35 -11.87 -7.82 11.18
C GLU A 35 -11.89 -6.54 10.33
N GLY A 36 -12.98 -5.78 10.36
CA GLY A 36 -13.06 -4.49 9.66
C GLY A 36 -11.99 -3.51 10.14
N ARG A 37 -11.71 -3.46 11.45
CA ARG A 37 -10.63 -2.63 11.99
C ARG A 37 -9.24 -3.08 11.51
N GLN A 38 -9.01 -4.38 11.43
CA GLN A 38 -7.73 -4.90 10.99
C GLN A 38 -7.52 -4.68 9.49
N ALA A 39 -8.58 -4.83 8.68
CA ALA A 39 -8.55 -4.49 7.25
C ALA A 39 -8.25 -3.00 7.02
N ALA A 40 -8.88 -2.10 7.79
CA ALA A 40 -8.59 -0.67 7.72
C ALA A 40 -7.12 -0.34 8.04
N ALA A 41 -6.54 -0.99 9.05
CA ALA A 41 -5.11 -0.81 9.36
C ALA A 41 -4.19 -1.37 8.26
N GLN A 42 -4.63 -2.37 7.50
CA GLN A 42 -3.91 -2.89 6.35
C GLN A 42 -3.95 -1.90 5.18
N VAL A 43 -5.11 -1.32 4.90
CA VAL A 43 -5.33 -0.29 3.87
C VAL A 43 -4.48 0.94 4.17
N ASP A 44 -4.47 1.42 5.41
CA ASP A 44 -3.66 2.57 5.84
C ASP A 44 -2.16 2.34 5.58
N LYS A 45 -1.66 1.15 5.93
CA LYS A 45 -0.26 0.77 5.64
C LYS A 45 0.03 0.64 4.15
N TYR A 46 -0.94 0.22 3.35
CA TYR A 46 -0.79 0.12 1.90
C TYR A 46 -0.63 1.51 1.29
N LEU A 47 -1.51 2.45 1.63
CA LEU A 47 -1.48 3.84 1.15
C LEU A 47 -0.22 4.60 1.60
N MET A 48 0.19 4.43 2.86
CA MET A 48 1.40 5.06 3.40
C MET A 48 2.68 4.57 2.70
N LYS A 49 2.71 3.32 2.22
CA LYS A 49 3.84 2.80 1.45
C LYS A 49 3.92 3.42 0.06
N GLU A 50 2.80 3.56 -0.64
CA GLU A 50 2.76 4.25 -1.93
C GLU A 50 3.28 5.69 -1.80
N GLU A 51 2.85 6.43 -0.77
CA GLU A 51 3.33 7.81 -0.57
C GLU A 51 4.85 7.91 -0.33
N VAL A 52 5.42 6.98 0.44
CA VAL A 52 6.86 7.01 0.75
C VAL A 52 7.67 6.66 -0.48
N GLU A 53 7.23 5.68 -1.27
CA GLU A 53 7.94 5.28 -2.49
C GLU A 53 7.84 6.36 -3.56
N ASP A 54 6.68 7.00 -3.72
CA ASP A 54 6.49 8.14 -4.62
C ASP A 54 7.42 9.32 -4.26
N ARG A 55 7.52 9.66 -2.97
CA ARG A 55 8.45 10.71 -2.50
C ARG A 55 9.90 10.33 -2.75
N ARG A 56 10.25 9.05 -2.60
CA ARG A 56 11.62 8.54 -2.83
C ARG A 56 12.03 8.68 -4.30
N LEU A 57 11.14 8.29 -5.22
CA LEU A 57 11.37 8.39 -6.66
C LEU A 57 11.52 9.84 -7.12
N GLN A 58 10.71 10.76 -6.57
CA GLN A 58 10.82 12.19 -6.87
C GLN A 58 12.18 12.78 -6.45
N GLN A 59 12.68 12.40 -5.27
CA GLN A 59 14.00 12.85 -4.80
C GLN A 59 15.15 12.31 -5.67
N GLU A 60 15.05 11.05 -6.12
CA GLU A 60 16.04 10.44 -7.02
C GLU A 60 16.05 11.14 -8.39
N GLU A 61 14.89 11.47 -8.95
CA GLU A 61 14.80 12.21 -10.22
C GLU A 61 15.37 13.63 -10.10
N GLU A 62 15.04 14.37 -9.04
CA GLU A 62 15.57 15.71 -8.80
C GLU A 62 17.09 15.70 -8.61
N GLY A 63 17.60 14.72 -7.86
CA GLY A 63 19.04 14.52 -7.69
C GLY A 63 19.75 14.24 -9.01
N ASN A 64 19.13 13.46 -9.91
CA ASN A 64 19.71 13.15 -11.21
C ASN A 64 19.69 14.36 -12.16
N LYS A 65 18.59 15.13 -12.19
CA LYS A 65 18.49 16.39 -12.96
C LYS A 65 19.54 17.42 -12.54
N THR A 66 19.78 17.54 -11.22
CA THR A 66 20.77 18.47 -10.67
C THR A 66 22.19 18.10 -11.09
N ARG A 67 22.53 16.80 -11.07
CA ARG A 67 23.83 16.28 -11.52
C ARG A 67 24.05 16.53 -13.02
N GLU A 68 23.02 16.29 -13.84
CA GLU A 68 23.11 16.56 -15.28
C GLU A 68 23.29 18.05 -15.60
N GLN A 69 22.59 18.94 -14.89
CA GLN A 69 22.78 20.39 -15.03
C GLN A 69 24.19 20.83 -14.63
N ALA A 70 24.75 20.29 -13.54
CA ALA A 70 26.11 20.60 -13.12
C ALA A 70 27.15 20.18 -14.18
N ILE A 71 27.02 18.97 -14.75
CA ILE A 71 27.93 18.48 -15.79
C ILE A 71 27.87 19.35 -17.05
N ARG A 72 26.67 19.82 -17.46
CA ARG A 72 26.52 20.74 -18.60
C ARG A 72 27.18 22.09 -18.35
N THR A 73 27.00 22.66 -17.16
CA THR A 73 27.57 23.96 -16.80
C THR A 73 29.09 23.95 -16.70
N THR A 74 29.71 22.87 -16.21
CA THR A 74 31.19 22.76 -16.11
C THR A 74 31.89 22.54 -17.46
N ARG A 75 31.14 22.17 -18.51
CA ARG A 75 31.66 21.94 -19.86
C ARG A 75 31.55 23.16 -20.79
N THR A 76 31.06 24.29 -20.29
CA THR A 76 30.95 25.57 -21.03
C THR A 76 32.01 26.54 -20.51
#